data_AF-A0A5K0UV10-F1
#
_entry.id   AF-A0A5K0UV10-F1
#
_cell.length_a   1.000
_cell.length_b   1.000
_cell.length_c   1.000
_cell.angle_alpha   90.00
_cell.angle_beta   90.00
_cell.angle_gamma   90.00
#
_symmetry.space_group_name_H-M   'P 1'
#
loop_
_entity.id
_entity.type
_entity.pdbx_description
1 polymer ?
#
loop_
_entity_poly.entity_id
_entity_poly.type
_entity_poly.pdbx_seq_one_letter_code
_entity_poly.pdbx_strand_id
1 'polypeptide(L)' 'VLVIGATNREELLDDALKRKGRFDKIIRVGKPSKDGRLAILQ' A
#
# COMPACT_ATOMS: atom_id res chain seq x y z
N VAL A 1 -17.10 9.17 2.19
CA VAL A 1 -15.73 9.65 1.89
C VAL A 1 -14.80 8.46 1.88
N LEU A 2 -13.98 8.30 0.84
CA LEU A 2 -12.94 7.26 0.76
C LEU A 2 -11.58 7.94 0.94
N VAL A 3 -10.72 7.39 1.80
CA VAL A 3 -9.37 7.90 2.05
C VAL A 3 -8.37 6.81 1.68
N ILE A 4 -7.34 7.20 0.92
CA ILE A 4 -6.22 6.33 0.55
C ILE A 4 -4.94 7.00 1.03
N GLY A 5 -4.12 6.27 1.77
CA GLY A 5 -2.77 6.68 2.17
C GLY A 5 -1.73 5.76 1.54
N ALA A 6 -0.51 6.28 1.34
CA ALA A 6 0.63 5.50 0.88
C ALA A 6 1.85 5.81 1.76
N THR A 7 2.57 4.77 2.19
CA THR A 7 3.84 4.89 2.89
C THR A 7 4.80 3.81 2.40
N ASN A 8 6.10 4.14 2.36
CA ASN A 8 7.16 3.17 2.12
C ASN A 8 7.72 2.58 3.43
N ARG A 9 7.22 3.03 4.58
CA ARG A 9 7.66 2.66 5.93
C ARG A 9 6.45 2.39 6.84
N GLU A 10 5.89 1.19 6.74
CA GLU A 10 4.71 0.76 7.52
C GLU A 10 5.01 0.76 9.03
N GLU A 11 6.26 0.47 9.40
CA GLU A 11 6.73 0.39 10.79
C GLU A 11 6.73 1.73 11.53
N LEU A 12 6.74 2.85 10.80
CA LEU A 12 6.68 4.20 11.38
C LEU A 12 5.25 4.72 11.56
N LEU A 13 4.24 4.01 11.07
CA LEU A 13 2.85 4.44 11.22
C LEU A 13 2.40 4.29 12.67
N ASP A 14 1.75 5.33 13.19
CA ASP A 14 1.05 5.27 14.47
C ASP A 14 0.02 4.13 14.46
N ASP A 15 0.10 3.24 15.45
CA ASP A 15 -0.81 2.10 15.58
C ASP A 15 -2.27 2.52 15.73
N ALA A 16 -2.54 3.76 16.16
CA ALA A 16 -3.87 4.35 16.18
C ALA A 16 -4.56 4.32 14.80
N LEU A 17 -3.79 4.45 13.72
CA LEU A 17 -4.27 4.48 12.32
C LEU A 17 -4.63 3.10 11.78
N LYS A 18 -4.04 2.03 12.33
CA LYS A 18 -4.28 0.63 11.93
C LYS A 18 -5.53 0.03 12.60
N ARG A 19 -6.09 0.72 13.60
CA ARG A 19 -7.30 0.27 14.30
C ARG A 19 -8.51 0.31 13.38
N LYS A 20 -9.42 -0.64 13.57
CA LYS A 20 -10.73 -0.70 12.91
C LYS A 20 -11.45 0.66 12.91
N GLY A 21 -12.04 1.02 11.78
CA GLY A 21 -12.70 2.30 11.49
C GLY A 21 -11.76 3.41 10.99
N ARG A 22 -10.49 3.12 10.68
CA ARG A 22 -9.53 4.06 10.07
C ARG A 22 -8.98 3.47 8.77
N PHE A 23 -7.69 3.13 8.71
CA PHE A 23 -7.10 2.43 7.56
C PHE A 23 -7.29 0.93 7.73
N ASP A 24 -8.50 0.47 7.46
CA ASP A 24 -8.92 -0.92 7.70
C ASP A 24 -8.32 -1.92 6.70
N LYS A 25 -7.90 -1.46 5.52
CA LYS A 25 -7.30 -2.29 4.47
C LYS A 25 -5.87 -1.86 4.22
N ILE A 26 -4.94 -2.79 4.43
CA ILE A 26 -3.53 -2.62 4.10
C ILE A 26 -3.23 -3.45 2.85
N ILE A 27 -2.77 -2.78 1.80
CA ILE A 27 -2.39 -3.42 0.54
C ILE A 27 -0.87 -3.27 0.40
N ARG A 28 -0.16 -4.40 0.36
CA ARG A 28 1.29 -4.41 0.12
C ARG A 28 1.58 -4.42 -1.36
N VAL A 29 2.33 -3.42 -1.81
CA VAL A 29 2.76 -3.31 -3.21
C VAL A 29 4.20 -3.82 -3.32
N GLY A 30 4.37 -4.95 -3.98
CA GLY A 30 5.67 -5.54 -4.28
C GLY A 30 6.29 -4.99 -5.56
N LYS A 31 7.51 -5.44 -5.87
CA LYS A 31 8.14 -5.17 -7.16
C LYS A 31 7.33 -5.85 -8.29
N PRO A 32 7.25 -5.24 -9.49
CA PRO A 32 6.58 -5.87 -10.63
C PRO A 32 7.21 -7.21 -11.02
N SER A 33 6.37 -8.16 -11.43
CA SER A 33 6.79 -9.45 -11.99
C SER A 33 7.53 -9.27 -13.33
N LYS A 34 8.06 -10.35 -13.91
CA LYS A 34 8.69 -10.28 -15.25
C LYS A 34 7.71 -9.74 -16.29
N ASP A 35 6.50 -10.28 -16.33
CA ASP A 35 5.46 -9.85 -17.28
C ASP A 35 5.00 -8.43 -16.97
N GLY A 36 4.89 -8.08 -15.68
CA GLY A 36 4.58 -6.71 -15.27
C GLY A 36 5.66 -5.70 -15.70
N ARG A 37 6.94 -6.07 -15.62
CA ARG A 37 8.03 -5.21 -16.13
C ARG A 37 7.98 -5.07 -17.65
N LEU A 38 7.66 -6.14 -18.37
CA LEU A 38 7.48 -6.07 -19.82
C LEU A 38 6.32 -5.12 -20.18
N ALA A 39 5.19 -5.24 -19.49
CA ALA A 39 4.01 -4.38 -19.71
C ALA A 39 4.25 -2.89 -19.38
N ILE A 40 5.18 -2.57 -18.48
CA ILE A 40 5.55 -1.16 -18.19
C ILE A 40 6.36 -0.53 -19.34
N LEU A 41 7.13 -1.34 -20.08
CA LEU A 41 8.03 -0.87 -21.14
C LEU A 41 7.39 -0.89 -22.54
N GLN A 42 6.20 -1.46 -22.67
CA GLN A 42 5.38 -1.47 -23.89
C GLN A 42 4.52 -0.21 -23.95
#